data_AF-A0A444ZDG0-F1
#
_entry.id   AF-A0A444ZDG0-F1
#
_cell.length_a   1.000
_cell.length_b   1.000
_cell.length_c   1.000
_cell.angle_alpha   90.00
_cell.angle_beta   90.00
_cell.angle_gamma   90.00
#
_symmetry.space_group_name_H-M   'P 1'
#
loop_
_entity.id
_entity.type
_entity.pdbx_description
1 polymer ?
#
loop_
_entity_poly.entity_id
_entity_poly.type
_entity_poly.pdbx_seq_one_letter_code
_entity_poly.pdbx_strand_id
1 'polypeptide(L)'
;MPVFDAHMTGGLIQLNHGRPQPLQYVVNSAFLAAVFSDYLDAADTPGWYCGPNFFSTDVLRDFARTQINYILGNNPRKMSYIVGFGNHYPKHVHHRGASIPKNKVKYNCKGGWKWRDTTKPNPNTLVGAMVAGPDKHDGFHDVRTNYNYTEPTLAGNAGLVAALVALSGDKSTSIDKNTIFSAVPPMFPTPPPPPAPWKP
;
A
#
# COMPACT_ATOMS: atom_id res chain seq x y z
N MET A 1 -8.85 -0.41 21.42
CA MET A 1 -7.72 -0.55 20.49
C MET A 1 -7.27 0.85 20.12
N PRO A 2 -5.96 1.13 20.00
CA PRO A 2 -5.49 2.40 19.45
C PRO A 2 -6.09 2.57 18.05
N VAL A 3 -6.72 3.71 17.80
CA VAL A 3 -7.33 4.02 16.51
C VAL A 3 -6.43 5.03 15.81
N PHE A 4 -6.13 4.79 14.54
CA PHE A 4 -5.51 5.81 13.70
C PHE A 4 -6.62 6.83 13.34
N ASP A 5 -6.49 8.07 13.79
CA ASP A 5 -7.62 9.03 13.80
C ASP A 5 -7.99 9.63 12.42
N ALA A 6 -7.20 9.39 11.37
CA ALA A 6 -7.39 9.98 10.04
C ALA A 6 -7.71 8.94 8.96
N HIS A 7 -8.92 8.40 8.96
CA HIS A 7 -9.39 7.39 8.00
C HIS A 7 -10.67 7.82 7.28
N MET A 8 -10.83 7.39 6.02
CA MET A 8 -12.09 7.45 5.30
C MET A 8 -13.12 6.50 5.92
N THR A 9 -14.40 6.67 5.59
CA THR A 9 -15.48 5.81 6.12
C THR A 9 -15.24 4.33 5.84
N GLY A 10 -14.64 3.99 4.69
CA GLY A 10 -14.24 2.63 4.33
C GLY A 10 -12.97 2.09 4.99
N GLY A 11 -12.31 2.85 5.87
CA GLY A 11 -11.14 2.39 6.63
C GLY A 11 -9.78 2.64 5.97
N LEU A 12 -9.74 3.32 4.82
CA LEU A 12 -8.49 3.75 4.16
C LEU A 12 -7.86 4.95 4.88
N ILE A 13 -6.57 4.89 5.18
CA ILE A 13 -5.86 6.02 5.82
C ILE A 13 -5.78 7.23 4.88
N GLN A 14 -6.00 8.43 5.43
CA GLN A 14 -6.02 9.69 4.69
C GLN A 14 -4.80 10.56 5.04
N LEU A 15 -3.76 10.48 4.21
CA LEU A 15 -2.47 11.17 4.46
C LEU A 15 -2.24 12.43 3.63
N ASN A 16 -3.01 12.64 2.56
CA ASN A 16 -2.83 13.77 1.64
C ASN A 16 -3.88 14.88 1.83
N HIS A 17 -4.42 15.06 3.05
CA HIS A 17 -5.50 16.03 3.34
C HIS A 17 -6.71 15.95 2.38
N GLY A 18 -7.01 14.75 1.87
CA GLY A 18 -8.11 14.52 0.92
C GLY A 18 -7.83 14.97 -0.51
N ARG A 19 -6.59 15.32 -0.84
CA ARG A 19 -6.14 15.55 -2.22
C ARG A 19 -6.07 14.22 -2.99
N PRO A 20 -6.08 14.27 -4.34
CA PRO A 20 -6.00 13.08 -5.18
C PRO A 20 -4.78 12.20 -4.97
N GLN A 21 -4.81 11.01 -5.60
CA GLN A 21 -3.75 10.00 -5.55
C GLN A 21 -3.44 9.47 -4.14
N PRO A 22 -4.45 9.10 -3.32
CA PRO A 22 -4.20 8.65 -1.95
C PRO A 22 -3.44 7.32 -1.88
N LEU A 23 -3.63 6.40 -2.84
CA LEU A 23 -3.14 5.03 -2.67
C LEU A 23 -1.62 4.92 -2.64
N GLN A 24 -0.88 5.83 -3.29
CA GLN A 24 0.58 5.83 -3.20
C GLN A 24 1.08 6.08 -1.77
N TYR A 25 0.36 6.88 -0.98
CA TYR A 25 0.69 7.13 0.42
C TYR A 25 0.28 5.93 1.28
N VAL A 26 -0.90 5.37 1.01
CA VAL A 26 -1.43 4.20 1.71
C VAL A 26 -0.45 3.02 1.62
N VAL A 27 0.01 2.66 0.42
CA VAL A 27 0.92 1.52 0.24
C VAL A 27 2.28 1.76 0.90
N ASN A 28 2.80 2.99 0.87
CA ASN A 28 4.04 3.33 1.53
C ASN A 28 3.91 3.24 3.06
N SER A 29 2.79 3.71 3.62
CA SER A 29 2.51 3.58 5.04
C SER A 29 2.28 2.14 5.47
N ALA A 30 1.59 1.33 4.66
CA ALA A 30 1.42 -0.10 4.90
C ALA A 30 2.78 -0.82 4.91
N PHE A 31 3.64 -0.52 3.93
CA PHE A 31 5.01 -1.06 3.89
C PHE A 31 5.81 -0.68 5.13
N LEU A 32 5.85 0.60 5.50
CA LEU A 32 6.59 1.07 6.67
C LEU A 32 6.06 0.46 7.97
N ALA A 33 4.74 0.33 8.13
CA ALA A 33 4.15 -0.30 9.31
C ALA A 33 4.50 -1.80 9.39
N ALA A 34 4.48 -2.51 8.27
CA ALA A 34 4.88 -3.92 8.22
C ALA A 34 6.37 -4.10 8.57
N VAL A 35 7.27 -3.34 7.94
CA VAL A 35 8.71 -3.42 8.21
C VAL A 35 9.06 -2.98 9.63
N PHE A 36 8.35 -1.99 10.18
CA PHE A 36 8.58 -1.57 11.56
C PHE A 36 8.10 -2.60 12.57
N SER A 37 6.97 -3.28 12.30
CA SER A 37 6.54 -4.45 13.07
C SER A 37 7.60 -5.55 13.04
N ASP A 38 8.13 -5.87 11.87
CA ASP A 38 9.18 -6.87 11.68
C ASP A 38 10.45 -6.53 12.47
N TYR A 39 10.83 -5.24 12.48
CA TYR A 39 11.95 -4.74 13.26
C TYR A 39 11.72 -4.88 14.77
N LEU A 40 10.54 -4.52 15.27
CA LEU A 40 10.18 -4.65 16.68
C LEU A 40 10.21 -6.12 17.13
N ASP A 41 9.64 -7.03 16.35
CA ASP A 41 9.69 -8.48 16.61
C ASP A 41 11.14 -9.02 16.56
N ALA A 42 11.97 -8.49 15.67
CA ALA A 42 13.39 -8.85 15.61
C ALA A 42 14.14 -8.41 16.88
N ALA A 43 13.85 -7.20 17.38
CA ALA A 43 14.41 -6.62 18.59
C ALA A 43 13.77 -7.11 19.91
N ASP A 44 12.94 -8.16 19.86
CA ASP A 44 12.22 -8.70 21.03
C ASP A 44 11.41 -7.62 21.78
N THR A 45 10.87 -6.67 21.02
CA THR A 45 10.10 -5.54 21.52
C THR A 45 8.63 -5.70 21.11
N PRO A 46 7.68 -5.81 22.05
CA PRO A 46 6.29 -6.18 21.74
C PRO A 46 5.47 -5.09 21.04
N GLY A 47 6.01 -3.88 20.88
CA GLY A 47 5.30 -2.73 20.32
C GLY A 47 5.98 -1.40 20.58
N TRP A 48 5.29 -0.32 20.25
CA TRP A 48 5.81 1.04 20.40
C TRP A 48 4.74 1.98 20.98
N TYR A 49 5.18 2.96 21.78
CA TYR A 49 4.30 4.00 22.31
C TYR A 49 4.28 5.22 21.38
N CYS A 50 3.07 5.62 20.96
CA CYS A 50 2.83 6.89 20.30
C CYS A 50 2.03 7.78 21.27
N GLY A 51 2.73 8.65 22.00
CA GLY A 51 2.15 9.41 23.10
C GLY A 51 1.59 8.48 24.19
N PRO A 52 0.31 8.61 24.60
CA PRO A 52 -0.28 7.76 25.63
C PRO A 52 -0.69 6.37 25.12
N ASN A 53 -0.62 6.11 23.81
CA ASN A 53 -1.17 4.91 23.19
C ASN A 53 -0.08 3.89 22.87
N PHE A 54 -0.26 2.64 23.31
CA PHE A 54 0.61 1.51 22.97
C PHE A 54 0.10 0.78 21.73
N PHE A 55 0.97 0.61 20.73
CA PHE A 55 0.70 -0.13 19.50
C PHE A 55 1.57 -1.38 19.46
N SER A 56 0.95 -2.56 19.56
CA SER A 56 1.69 -3.83 19.44
C SER A 56 2.15 -4.08 18.00
N THR A 57 3.11 -4.99 17.82
CA THR A 57 3.55 -5.42 16.49
C THR A 57 2.39 -5.99 15.67
N ASP A 58 1.53 -6.81 16.27
CA ASP A 58 0.30 -7.30 15.63
C ASP A 58 -0.64 -6.16 15.16
N VAL A 59 -0.80 -5.08 15.93
CA VAL A 59 -1.63 -3.92 15.52
C VAL A 59 -1.03 -3.20 14.31
N LEU A 60 0.28 -3.02 14.27
CA LEU A 60 0.97 -2.40 13.14
C LEU A 60 0.86 -3.27 11.87
N ARG A 61 1.01 -4.59 12.03
CA ARG A 61 0.91 -5.54 10.92
C ARG A 61 -0.53 -5.67 10.41
N ASP A 62 -1.52 -5.66 11.30
CA ASP A 62 -2.94 -5.66 10.93
C ASP A 62 -3.35 -4.38 10.21
N PHE A 63 -2.87 -3.22 10.68
CA PHE A 63 -3.02 -1.95 9.94
C PHE A 63 -2.50 -2.09 8.50
N ALA A 64 -1.27 -2.56 8.30
CA ALA A 64 -0.74 -2.76 6.96
C ALA A 64 -1.60 -3.70 6.09
N ARG A 65 -2.07 -4.82 6.67
CA ARG A 65 -2.97 -5.77 5.99
C ARG A 65 -4.30 -5.15 5.60
N THR A 66 -4.95 -4.40 6.49
CA THR A 66 -6.24 -3.76 6.18
C THR A 66 -6.11 -2.77 5.03
N GLN A 67 -5.02 -2.00 4.98
CA GLN A 67 -4.76 -1.04 3.89
C GLN A 67 -4.56 -1.75 2.53
N ILE A 68 -3.78 -2.82 2.50
CA ILE A 68 -3.57 -3.60 1.26
C ILE A 68 -4.85 -4.34 0.86
N ASN A 69 -5.58 -4.94 1.81
CA ASN A 69 -6.86 -5.58 1.53
C ASN A 69 -7.89 -4.60 0.97
N TYR A 70 -7.91 -3.35 1.44
CA TYR A 70 -8.74 -2.30 0.85
C TYR A 70 -8.41 -2.12 -0.64
N ILE A 71 -7.13 -2.04 -0.99
CA ILE A 71 -6.67 -1.91 -2.40
C ILE A 71 -7.09 -3.13 -3.24
N LEU A 72 -7.05 -4.33 -2.65
CA LEU A 72 -7.36 -5.59 -3.33
C LEU A 72 -8.87 -5.85 -3.48
N GLY A 73 -9.73 -5.14 -2.75
CA GLY A 73 -11.19 -5.24 -2.93
C GLY A 73 -12.04 -5.17 -1.67
N ASN A 74 -11.44 -5.18 -0.47
CA ASN A 74 -12.15 -5.03 0.79
C ASN A 74 -12.45 -3.54 1.08
N ASN A 75 -13.27 -2.95 0.23
CA ASN A 75 -13.68 -1.55 0.31
C ASN A 75 -15.19 -1.42 0.02
N PRO A 76 -15.82 -0.26 0.32
CA PRO A 76 -17.25 -0.07 0.13
C PRO A 76 -17.76 -0.35 -1.29
N ARG A 77 -16.88 -0.21 -2.31
CA ARG A 77 -17.20 -0.46 -3.71
C ARG A 77 -17.01 -1.91 -4.16
N LYS A 78 -16.47 -2.78 -3.28
CA LYS A 78 -16.16 -4.19 -3.56
C LYS A 78 -15.37 -4.35 -4.86
N MET A 79 -14.38 -3.49 -5.08
CA MET A 79 -13.60 -3.46 -6.32
C MET A 79 -12.10 -3.41 -6.04
N SER A 80 -11.31 -4.12 -6.82
CA SER A 80 -9.86 -3.97 -6.83
C SER A 80 -9.48 -2.61 -7.41
N TYR A 81 -8.47 -1.96 -6.85
CA TYR A 81 -7.80 -0.80 -7.44
C TYR A 81 -6.54 -1.20 -8.24
N ILE A 82 -6.27 -2.50 -8.38
CA ILE A 82 -5.22 -3.06 -9.24
C ILE A 82 -5.87 -3.59 -10.52
N VAL A 83 -5.40 -3.08 -11.65
CA VAL A 83 -5.92 -3.42 -12.98
C VAL A 83 -5.62 -4.90 -13.29
N GLY A 84 -6.65 -5.63 -13.70
CA GLY A 84 -6.55 -7.06 -14.02
C GLY A 84 -6.51 -7.99 -12.81
N PHE A 85 -6.67 -7.48 -11.59
CA PHE A 85 -6.78 -8.28 -10.37
C PHE A 85 -8.21 -8.29 -9.84
N GLY A 86 -8.70 -9.48 -9.46
CA GLY A 86 -10.08 -9.68 -8.99
C GLY A 86 -11.13 -9.59 -10.10
N ASN A 87 -12.40 -9.73 -9.72
CA ASN A 87 -13.53 -9.77 -10.67
C ASN A 87 -14.03 -8.38 -11.09
N HIS A 88 -13.69 -7.33 -10.34
CA HIS A 88 -14.13 -5.95 -10.57
C HIS A 88 -12.94 -5.01 -10.38
N TYR A 89 -12.47 -4.40 -11.46
CA TYR A 89 -11.27 -3.54 -11.49
C TYR A 89 -11.40 -2.42 -12.56
N PRO A 90 -10.56 -1.36 -12.52
CA PRO A 90 -10.62 -0.24 -13.46
C PRO A 90 -10.27 -0.66 -14.88
N LYS A 91 -11.09 -0.24 -15.86
CA LYS A 91 -10.93 -0.52 -17.28
C LYS A 91 -10.60 0.74 -18.10
N HIS A 92 -10.66 1.94 -17.51
CA HIS A 92 -10.45 3.23 -18.17
C HIS A 92 -9.24 3.97 -17.59
N VAL A 93 -8.12 3.27 -17.43
CA VAL A 93 -6.88 3.80 -16.84
C VAL A 93 -6.30 4.96 -17.69
N HIS A 94 -5.87 6.05 -17.04
CA HIS A 94 -5.17 7.18 -17.68
C HIS A 94 -3.75 6.79 -18.10
N HIS A 95 -3.61 5.95 -19.12
CA HIS A 95 -2.32 5.49 -19.62
C HIS A 95 -2.33 5.34 -21.14
N ARG A 96 -1.43 6.05 -21.84
CA ARG A 96 -1.40 6.10 -23.32
C ARG A 96 -1.18 4.72 -23.95
N GLY A 97 -0.23 3.95 -23.42
CA GLY A 97 0.04 2.60 -23.91
C GLY A 97 -1.13 1.63 -23.70
N ALA A 98 -2.01 1.93 -22.73
CA ALA A 98 -3.18 1.11 -22.45
C ALA A 98 -4.38 1.52 -23.33
N SER A 99 -4.54 2.82 -23.61
CA SER A 99 -5.70 3.36 -24.32
C SER A 99 -5.61 3.28 -25.85
N ILE A 100 -4.39 3.25 -26.42
CA ILE A 100 -4.18 3.22 -27.86
C ILE A 100 -4.17 1.77 -28.38
N PRO A 101 -5.04 1.38 -29.33
CA PRO A 101 -5.10 0.01 -29.82
C PRO A 101 -3.86 -0.35 -30.64
N LYS A 102 -3.46 -1.63 -30.56
CA LYS A 102 -2.37 -2.20 -31.35
C LYS A 102 -2.82 -2.50 -32.79
N ASN A 103 -2.92 -1.45 -33.62
CA ASN A 103 -3.39 -1.54 -35.01
C ASN A 103 -2.36 -1.11 -36.06
N LYS A 104 -1.07 -1.07 -35.70
CA LYS A 104 0.06 -0.60 -36.55
C LYS A 104 -0.04 0.87 -37.00
N VAL A 105 -1.01 1.65 -36.50
CA VAL A 105 -1.12 3.08 -36.78
C VAL A 105 -0.35 3.87 -35.74
N LYS A 106 0.52 4.79 -36.19
CA LYS A 106 1.19 5.75 -35.30
C LYS A 106 0.27 6.94 -35.06
N TYR A 107 -0.01 7.22 -33.79
CA TYR A 107 -0.76 8.41 -33.38
C TYR A 107 0.20 9.46 -32.84
N ASN A 108 0.14 10.68 -33.36
CA ASN A 108 0.83 11.81 -32.75
C ASN A 108 0.07 12.26 -31.47
N CYS A 109 0.64 13.21 -30.72
CA CYS A 109 0.02 13.68 -29.48
C CYS A 109 -1.43 14.13 -29.70
N LYS A 110 -1.71 14.95 -30.74
CA LYS A 110 -3.05 15.46 -31.07
C LYS A 110 -4.04 14.35 -31.51
N GLY A 111 -3.57 13.34 -32.21
CA GLY A 111 -4.32 12.16 -32.59
C GLY A 111 -4.58 11.21 -31.41
N GLY A 112 -3.78 11.29 -30.35
CA GLY A 112 -3.93 10.51 -29.13
C GLY A 112 -5.11 10.92 -28.26
N TRP A 113 -5.57 12.18 -28.33
CA TRP A 113 -6.67 12.69 -27.51
C TRP A 113 -7.97 11.91 -27.75
N LYS A 114 -8.22 11.44 -28.98
CA LYS A 114 -9.39 10.58 -29.27
C LYS A 114 -9.39 9.28 -28.44
N TRP A 115 -8.22 8.73 -28.12
CA TRP A 115 -8.04 7.54 -27.29
C TRP A 115 -8.08 7.88 -25.80
N ARG A 116 -7.71 9.11 -25.43
CA ARG A 116 -7.91 9.63 -24.07
C ARG A 116 -9.40 9.78 -23.77
N ASP A 117 -10.14 10.37 -24.71
CA ASP A 117 -11.51 10.86 -24.51
C ASP A 117 -12.60 9.85 -24.86
N THR A 118 -12.24 8.69 -25.42
CA THR A 118 -13.21 7.62 -25.73
C THR A 118 -13.82 7.02 -24.45
N THR A 119 -15.11 6.69 -24.49
CA THR A 119 -15.81 5.96 -23.44
C THR A 119 -15.61 4.45 -23.51
N LYS A 120 -14.91 3.94 -24.52
CA LYS A 120 -14.57 2.52 -24.62
C LYS A 120 -13.50 2.17 -23.58
N PRO A 121 -13.48 0.93 -23.06
CA PRO A 121 -12.42 0.47 -22.17
C PRO A 121 -11.06 0.46 -22.88
N ASN A 122 -9.98 0.47 -22.10
CA ASN A 122 -8.62 0.41 -22.61
C ASN A 122 -8.43 -0.90 -23.42
N PRO A 123 -8.04 -0.84 -24.70
CA PRO A 123 -7.86 -2.03 -25.54
C PRO A 123 -6.70 -2.91 -25.07
N ASN A 124 -5.70 -2.36 -24.38
CA ASN A 124 -4.63 -3.13 -23.76
C ASN A 124 -4.77 -3.05 -22.24
N THR A 125 -4.96 -4.19 -21.59
CA THR A 125 -5.06 -4.25 -20.13
C THR A 125 -3.69 -4.04 -19.51
N LEU A 126 -3.55 -3.01 -18.67
CA LEU A 126 -2.31 -2.70 -17.96
C LEU A 126 -2.24 -3.52 -16.67
N VAL A 127 -2.07 -4.84 -16.82
CA VAL A 127 -2.12 -5.80 -15.70
C VAL A 127 -1.14 -5.42 -14.59
N GLY A 128 -1.62 -5.44 -13.34
CA GLY A 128 -0.82 -5.14 -12.15
C GLY A 128 -0.72 -3.66 -11.81
N ALA A 129 -1.17 -2.75 -12.68
CA ALA A 129 -1.12 -1.32 -12.37
C ALA A 129 -2.15 -0.94 -11.31
N MET A 130 -1.67 -0.41 -10.20
CA MET A 130 -2.49 0.27 -9.20
C MET A 130 -2.85 1.67 -9.69
N VAL A 131 -4.13 2.00 -9.74
CA VAL A 131 -4.60 3.36 -10.01
C VAL A 131 -4.39 4.27 -8.79
N ALA A 132 -4.51 5.58 -8.99
CA ALA A 132 -4.40 6.57 -7.93
C ALA A 132 -5.40 6.36 -6.77
N GLY A 133 -6.58 5.83 -7.05
CA GLY A 133 -7.56 5.36 -6.06
C GLY A 133 -8.76 6.27 -5.85
N PRO A 134 -9.50 6.11 -4.74
CA PRO A 134 -10.75 6.83 -4.50
C PRO A 134 -10.54 8.29 -4.04
N ASP A 135 -11.63 9.05 -3.98
CA ASP A 135 -11.71 10.31 -3.26
C ASP A 135 -11.87 10.08 -1.74
N LYS A 136 -11.93 11.18 -0.98
CA LYS A 136 -12.03 11.17 0.49
C LYS A 136 -13.30 10.52 1.07
N HIS A 137 -14.30 10.20 0.25
CA HIS A 137 -15.55 9.56 0.65
C HIS A 137 -15.68 8.15 0.04
N ASP A 138 -14.55 7.50 -0.26
CA ASP A 138 -14.51 6.18 -0.91
C ASP A 138 -15.12 6.18 -2.34
N GLY A 139 -15.31 7.35 -2.94
CA GLY A 139 -15.85 7.52 -4.29
C GLY A 139 -14.80 7.25 -5.36
N PHE A 140 -15.13 6.44 -6.38
CA PHE A 140 -14.24 6.16 -7.50
C PHE A 140 -15.00 6.17 -8.82
N HIS A 141 -14.53 6.97 -9.77
CA HIS A 141 -15.07 7.01 -11.12
C HIS A 141 -13.99 6.57 -12.10
N ASP A 142 -14.22 5.41 -12.75
CA ASP A 142 -13.33 4.85 -13.76
C ASP A 142 -13.45 5.63 -15.07
N VAL A 143 -12.90 6.84 -15.09
CA VAL A 143 -12.95 7.78 -16.21
C VAL A 143 -11.52 8.15 -16.60
N ARG A 144 -11.13 7.81 -17.82
CA ARG A 144 -9.77 8.00 -18.31
C ARG A 144 -9.28 9.43 -18.29
N THR A 145 -10.13 10.42 -18.50
CA THR A 145 -9.72 11.83 -18.44
C THR A 145 -9.46 12.31 -17.02
N ASN A 146 -9.93 11.56 -16.02
CA ASN A 146 -9.77 11.86 -14.60
C ASN A 146 -8.47 11.25 -14.05
N TYR A 147 -7.35 11.86 -14.44
CA TYR A 147 -6.01 11.42 -14.08
C TYR A 147 -5.78 11.41 -12.56
N ASN A 148 -6.48 12.27 -11.81
CA ASN A 148 -6.43 12.34 -10.34
C ASN A 148 -6.73 11.00 -9.63
N TYR A 149 -7.54 10.13 -10.24
CA TYR A 149 -7.97 8.86 -9.63
C TYR A 149 -7.63 7.63 -10.49
N THR A 150 -7.53 7.79 -11.81
CA THR A 150 -7.30 6.67 -12.74
C THR A 150 -5.86 6.57 -13.27
N GLU A 151 -4.98 7.49 -12.90
CA GLU A 151 -3.57 7.46 -13.30
C GLU A 151 -2.76 6.50 -12.40
N PRO A 152 -2.07 5.51 -12.98
CA PRO A 152 -1.11 4.70 -12.25
C PRO A 152 0.25 5.39 -12.23
N THR A 153 0.95 5.32 -11.10
CA THR A 153 2.30 5.91 -10.95
C THR A 153 3.34 4.85 -10.64
N LEU A 154 4.58 5.06 -11.10
CA LEU A 154 5.68 4.15 -10.79
C LEU A 154 5.95 4.12 -9.27
N ALA A 155 5.93 5.28 -8.62
CA ALA A 155 6.12 5.39 -7.18
C ALA A 155 5.06 4.62 -6.37
N GLY A 156 3.78 4.74 -6.74
CA GLY A 156 2.71 4.00 -6.08
C GLY A 156 2.84 2.48 -6.29
N ASN A 157 3.21 2.04 -7.49
CA ASN A 157 3.38 0.61 -7.75
C ASN A 157 4.64 0.03 -7.08
N ALA A 158 5.72 0.81 -6.95
CA ALA A 158 6.90 0.41 -6.18
C ALA A 158 6.54 0.17 -4.70
N GLY A 159 5.79 1.11 -4.09
CA GLY A 159 5.30 0.95 -2.72
C GLY A 159 4.34 -0.22 -2.56
N LEU A 160 3.46 -0.47 -3.54
CA LEU A 160 2.57 -1.63 -3.56
C LEU A 160 3.36 -2.95 -3.54
N VAL A 161 4.36 -3.09 -4.42
CA VAL A 161 5.20 -4.30 -4.45
C VAL A 161 5.93 -4.48 -3.12
N ALA A 162 6.52 -3.42 -2.57
CA ALA A 162 7.20 -3.47 -1.28
C ALA A 162 6.25 -3.92 -0.15
N ALA A 163 5.04 -3.37 -0.08
CA ALA A 163 4.04 -3.75 0.92
C ALA A 163 3.56 -5.19 0.75
N LEU A 164 3.31 -5.64 -0.48
CA LEU A 164 2.91 -7.02 -0.77
C LEU A 164 4.00 -8.01 -0.35
N VAL A 165 5.27 -7.71 -0.66
CA VAL A 165 6.40 -8.55 -0.26
C VAL A 165 6.51 -8.61 1.27
N ALA A 166 6.47 -7.47 1.95
CA ALA A 166 6.54 -7.40 3.42
C ALA A 166 5.42 -8.18 4.12
N LEU A 167 4.23 -8.26 3.49
CA LEU A 167 3.07 -8.98 4.02
C LEU A 167 2.96 -10.44 3.57
N SER A 168 3.71 -10.86 2.55
CA SER A 168 3.68 -12.22 1.98
C SER A 168 4.42 -13.27 2.82
N GLY A 169 5.25 -12.85 3.77
CA GLY A 169 5.92 -13.77 4.69
C GLY A 169 4.93 -14.39 5.68
N ASP A 170 4.91 -15.72 5.76
CA ASP A 170 4.19 -16.43 6.82
C ASP A 170 4.83 -16.14 8.18
N LYS A 171 4.03 -16.16 9.25
CA LYS A 171 4.56 -16.06 10.63
C LYS A 171 5.58 -17.18 10.96
N SER A 172 5.66 -18.25 10.14
CA SER A 172 6.62 -19.34 10.27
C SER A 172 7.98 -19.08 9.60
N THR A 173 8.03 -18.18 8.62
CA THR A 173 9.31 -17.66 8.10
C THR A 173 9.76 -16.55 9.05
N SER A 174 10.45 -16.96 10.12
CA SER A 174 11.15 -16.02 10.99
C SER A 174 12.05 -15.15 10.11
N ILE A 175 11.88 -13.84 10.21
CA ILE A 175 12.81 -12.90 9.59
C ILE A 175 14.18 -13.21 10.15
N ASP A 176 15.14 -13.46 9.26
CA ASP A 176 16.51 -13.71 9.66
C ASP A 176 17.09 -12.44 10.27
N LYS A 177 17.05 -12.41 11.61
CA LYS A 177 17.51 -11.31 12.44
C LYS A 177 18.99 -10.99 12.20
N ASN A 178 19.76 -11.97 11.71
CA ASN A 178 21.20 -11.83 11.48
C ASN A 178 21.54 -11.15 10.15
N THR A 179 20.57 -10.98 9.24
CA THR A 179 20.81 -10.36 7.94
C THR A 179 20.15 -8.99 7.81
N ILE A 180 18.84 -8.88 8.02
CA ILE A 180 18.10 -7.67 7.61
C ILE A 180 18.22 -6.51 8.62
N PHE A 181 18.38 -6.82 9.92
CA PHE A 181 18.45 -5.82 11.00
C PHE A 181 19.77 -5.86 11.78
N SER A 182 20.77 -6.63 11.33
CA SER A 182 22.04 -6.81 12.05
C SER A 182 22.84 -5.53 12.23
N ALA A 183 22.64 -4.54 11.34
CA ALA A 183 23.28 -3.23 11.43
C ALA A 183 22.44 -2.19 12.21
N VAL A 184 21.25 -2.55 12.70
CA VAL A 184 20.38 -1.62 13.44
C VAL A 184 20.71 -1.73 14.94
N PRO A 185 21.15 -0.64 15.59
CA PRO A 185 21.39 -0.66 17.03
C PRO A 185 20.12 -1.03 17.80
N PRO A 186 20.20 -1.86 18.86
CA PRO A 186 19.04 -2.18 19.68
C PRO A 186 18.45 -0.89 20.28
N MET A 187 17.11 -0.78 20.26
CA MET A 187 16.40 0.41 20.78
C MET A 187 16.61 0.63 22.28
N PHE A 188 16.90 -0.45 23.01
CA PHE A 188 17.19 -0.41 24.44
C PHE A 188 18.57 -1.03 24.71
N PRO A 189 19.33 -0.53 25.70
CA PRO A 189 20.54 -1.20 26.13
C PRO A 189 20.20 -2.62 26.60
N THR A 190 21.08 -3.57 26.29
CA THR A 190 20.93 -4.95 26.78
C THR A 190 20.87 -4.94 28.32
N PRO A 191 19.93 -5.70 28.93
CA PRO A 191 19.89 -5.82 30.38
C PRO A 191 21.25 -6.28 30.90
N PRO A 192 21.73 -5.73 32.04
CA PRO A 192 22.95 -6.25 32.64
C PRO A 192 22.80 -7.75 32.94
N PRO A 193 23.88 -8.53 32.85
CA PRO A 193 23.84 -9.94 33.19
C PRO A 193 23.30 -10.13 34.62
N PRO A 194 22.56 -11.22 34.90
CA PRO A 194 22.07 -11.49 36.24
C PRO A 194 23.23 -11.49 37.25
N PRO A 195 23.03 -10.95 38.46
CA PRO A 195 24.07 -10.95 39.48
C PRO A 195 24.55 -12.38 39.74
N ALA A 196 25.85 -12.53 40.01
CA ALA A 196 26.43 -13.82 40.33
C ALA A 196 25.62 -14.50 41.46
N PRO A 197 25.39 -15.82 41.40
CA PRO A 197 24.72 -16.54 42.48
C PRO A 197 25.40 -16.24 43.81
N TRP A 198 24.62 -15.84 44.81
CA TRP A 198 25.14 -15.56 46.15
C TRP A 198 25.85 -16.82 46.67
N LYS A 199 27.14 -16.70 46.98
CA LYS A 199 27.91 -17.74 47.66
C LYS A 199 28.01 -17.35 49.15
N PRO A 200 27.44 -18.15 50.07
CA PRO A 200 27.60 -17.96 51.51
C PRO A 200 29.07 -17.98 51.95
#